data_AF-X0WXN2-F1
#
_entry.id   AF-X0WXN2-F1
#
_cell.length_a   1.000
_cell.length_b   1.000
_cell.length_c   1.000
_cell.angle_alpha   90.00
_cell.angle_beta   90.00
_cell.angle_gamma   90.00
#
_symmetry.space_group_name_H-M   'P 1'
#
loop_
_entity.id
_entity.type
_entity.pdbx_description
1 polymer ?
#
loop_
_entity_poly.entity_id
_entity_poly.type
_entity_poly.pdbx_seq_one_letter_code
_entity_poly.pdbx_strand_id
1 'polypeptide(L)'
;MDMKRFILLTLLIALASGTVWAGVRLDLDAGIVSGTATALNAFEADLERQTGGKASSVFPGESATVQTPSVTASLIASHASVYTLATVTFDASGSLPGDGVITFYEWDVDGDGVFDATSSSGTLQHVFTDAGVVFVQVRVTNDLS
;
A
#
# COMPACT_ATOMS: atom_id res chain seq x y z
N MET A 1 0.95 -35.02 10.87
CA MET A 1 1.92 -35.55 9.90
C MET A 1 2.93 -34.45 9.66
N ASP A 2 4.20 -34.65 10.01
CA ASP A 2 5.20 -33.57 9.95
C ASP A 2 5.38 -33.06 8.53
N MET A 3 5.44 -31.73 8.35
CA MET A 3 5.65 -31.05 7.06
C MET A 3 6.86 -31.62 6.30
N LYS A 4 7.91 -31.97 7.04
CA LYS A 4 9.12 -32.64 6.52
C LYS A 4 8.82 -33.99 5.87
N ARG A 5 7.87 -34.78 6.40
CA ARG A 5 7.48 -36.08 5.85
C ARG A 5 6.63 -35.94 4.58
N PHE A 6 5.87 -34.86 4.45
CA PHE A 6 5.07 -34.59 3.25
C PHE A 6 5.97 -34.18 2.07
N ILE A 7 6.92 -33.27 2.30
CA ILE A 7 7.89 -32.84 1.29
C ILE A 7 8.79 -34.00 0.84
N LEU A 8 9.22 -34.86 1.78
CA LEU A 8 10.05 -36.03 1.46
C LEU A 8 9.29 -37.08 0.63
N LEU A 9 7.97 -37.24 0.83
CA LEU A 9 7.15 -38.20 0.10
C LEU A 9 6.91 -37.75 -1.34
N THR A 10 6.68 -36.45 -1.56
CA THR A 10 6.57 -35.85 -2.90
C THR A 10 7.89 -35.93 -3.66
N LEU A 11 9.03 -35.80 -2.95
CA LEU A 11 10.37 -35.86 -3.53
C LEU A 11 10.77 -37.30 -3.94
N LEU A 12 10.33 -38.32 -3.20
CA LEU A 12 10.58 -39.73 -3.55
C LEU A 12 9.92 -40.11 -4.88
N ILE A 13 8.77 -39.50 -5.18
CA ILE A 13 8.01 -39.69 -6.42
C ILE A 13 8.71 -39.00 -7.60
N ALA A 14 9.24 -37.79 -7.40
CA ALA A 14 9.97 -37.04 -8.44
C ALA A 14 11.35 -37.64 -8.77
N LEU A 15 12.04 -38.25 -7.81
CA LEU A 15 13.32 -38.94 -8.05
C LEU A 15 13.13 -40.29 -8.76
N ALA A 16 12.01 -40.98 -8.54
CA ALA A 16 11.68 -42.23 -9.24
C ALA A 16 11.38 -42.04 -10.74
N SER A 17 11.02 -40.82 -11.16
CA SER A 17 10.73 -40.48 -12.57
C SER A 17 11.94 -39.91 -13.33
N GLY A 18 13.11 -39.81 -12.70
CA GLY A 18 14.39 -39.56 -13.38
C GLY A 18 14.60 -38.15 -13.95
N THR A 19 13.76 -37.18 -13.58
CA THR A 19 13.87 -35.80 -14.12
C THR A 19 14.32 -34.83 -13.03
N VAL A 20 15.62 -34.51 -13.01
CA VAL A 20 16.15 -33.42 -12.16
C VAL A 20 16.25 -32.16 -13.02
N TRP A 21 15.47 -31.13 -12.70
CA TRP A 21 15.43 -29.87 -13.45
C TRP A 21 16.69 -29.05 -13.15
N ALA A 22 17.43 -28.66 -14.20
CA ALA A 22 18.60 -27.80 -14.06
C ALA A 22 18.21 -26.43 -13.49
N GLY A 23 18.86 -26.03 -12.40
CA GLY A 23 18.71 -24.69 -11.81
C GLY A 23 17.75 -24.57 -10.62
N VAL A 24 17.14 -25.66 -10.16
CA VAL A 24 16.37 -25.67 -8.91
C VAL A 24 17.28 -26.05 -7.73
N ARG A 25 17.24 -25.27 -6.65
CA ARG A 25 17.92 -25.54 -5.37
C ARG A 25 16.87 -25.70 -4.27
N LEU A 26 16.99 -26.79 -3.52
CA LEU A 26 16.15 -27.09 -2.36
C LEU A 26 16.96 -26.88 -1.10
N ASP A 27 16.44 -26.04 -0.20
CA ASP A 27 16.92 -25.96 1.17
C ASP A 27 15.97 -26.79 2.05
N LEU A 28 16.44 -27.97 2.45
CA LEU A 28 15.67 -28.96 3.22
C LEU A 28 15.50 -28.54 4.69
N ASP A 29 16.33 -27.62 5.17
CA ASP A 29 16.25 -27.10 6.53
C ASP A 29 15.26 -25.93 6.62
N ALA A 30 15.22 -25.09 5.58
CA ALA A 30 14.29 -23.97 5.48
C ALA A 30 12.92 -24.33 4.87
N GLY A 31 12.81 -25.47 4.17
CA GLY A 31 11.58 -25.83 3.43
C GLY A 31 11.34 -24.94 2.20
N ILE A 32 12.41 -24.34 1.66
CA ILE A 32 12.34 -23.37 0.56
C ILE A 32 12.80 -24.02 -0.74
N VAL A 33 12.04 -23.77 -1.81
CA VAL A 33 12.43 -24.07 -3.20
C VAL A 33 12.84 -22.76 -3.87
N SER A 34 14.03 -22.74 -4.48
CA SER A 34 14.55 -21.58 -5.20
C SER A 34 15.03 -21.98 -6.59
N GLY A 35 14.93 -21.08 -7.56
CA GLY A 35 15.30 -21.33 -8.94
C GLY A 35 14.91 -20.17 -9.85
N THR A 36 15.16 -20.30 -11.16
CA THR A 36 14.65 -19.33 -12.13
C THR A 36 13.14 -19.48 -12.27
N ALA A 37 12.43 -18.38 -12.56
CA ALA A 37 10.97 -18.39 -12.73
C ALA A 37 10.50 -19.47 -13.71
N THR A 38 11.22 -19.66 -14.82
CA THR A 38 10.93 -20.71 -15.81
C THR A 38 11.03 -22.13 -15.22
N ALA A 39 12.03 -22.40 -14.39
CA ALA A 39 12.23 -23.71 -13.77
C ALA A 39 11.21 -23.98 -12.65
N LEU A 40 10.77 -22.94 -11.94
CA LEU A 40 9.76 -23.04 -10.87
C LEU A 40 8.36 -23.24 -11.43
N ASN A 41 7.96 -22.48 -12.46
CA ASN A 41 6.67 -22.64 -13.12
C ASN A 41 6.49 -24.06 -13.69
N ALA A 42 7.56 -24.64 -14.22
CA ALA A 42 7.53 -25.99 -14.76
C ALA A 42 7.46 -27.06 -13.65
N PHE A 43 8.08 -26.81 -12.51
CA PHE A 43 7.98 -27.65 -11.32
C PHE A 43 6.57 -27.63 -10.73
N GLU A 44 5.94 -26.45 -10.63
CA GLU A 44 4.55 -26.30 -10.17
C GLU A 44 3.58 -27.06 -11.07
N ALA A 45 3.69 -26.90 -12.39
CA ALA A 45 2.82 -27.59 -13.35
C ALA A 45 2.92 -29.13 -13.23
N ASP A 46 4.12 -29.66 -12.97
CA ASP A 46 4.29 -31.11 -12.77
C ASP A 46 3.73 -31.58 -11.42
N LEU A 47 3.88 -30.78 -10.37
CA LEU A 47 3.28 -31.02 -9.04
C LEU A 47 1.75 -31.05 -9.09
N GLU A 48 1.14 -30.10 -9.79
CA GLU A 48 -0.30 -30.07 -10.01
C GLU A 48 -0.78 -31.31 -10.74
N ARG A 49 -0.02 -31.76 -11.75
CA ARG A 49 -0.34 -32.95 -12.54
C ARG A 49 -0.23 -34.24 -11.72
N GLN A 50 0.71 -34.32 -10.79
CA GLN A 50 0.95 -35.52 -9.97
C GLN A 50 0.03 -35.61 -8.76
N THR A 51 -0.34 -34.48 -8.16
CA THR A 51 -1.11 -34.44 -6.91
C THR A 51 -2.58 -34.08 -7.11
N GLY A 52 -2.96 -33.56 -8.29
CA GLY A 52 -4.32 -33.13 -8.60
C GLY A 52 -4.78 -31.89 -7.83
N GLY A 53 -3.91 -31.27 -7.03
CA GLY A 53 -4.16 -30.04 -6.28
C GLY A 53 -3.41 -28.86 -6.90
N LYS A 54 -3.99 -27.65 -6.82
CA LYS A 54 -3.29 -26.43 -7.22
C LYS A 54 -2.11 -26.19 -6.29
N ALA A 55 -0.89 -26.19 -6.82
CA ALA A 55 0.32 -25.89 -6.07
C ALA A 55 0.61 -24.40 -6.28
N SER A 56 0.27 -23.56 -5.31
CA SER A 56 0.69 -22.16 -5.32
C SER A 56 2.12 -22.11 -4.81
N SER A 57 3.09 -21.73 -5.63
CA SER A 57 4.34 -21.24 -5.08
C SER A 57 4.08 -19.91 -4.37
N VAL A 58 4.71 -19.74 -3.22
CA VAL A 58 4.92 -18.45 -2.59
C VAL A 58 6.39 -18.17 -2.83
N PHE A 59 6.72 -17.18 -3.67
CA PHE A 59 8.11 -16.79 -3.91
C PHE A 59 8.66 -16.08 -2.66
N PRO A 60 9.66 -16.60 -1.94
CA PRO A 60 10.42 -15.80 -1.01
C PRO A 60 11.55 -15.16 -1.81
N GLY A 61 11.37 -13.91 -2.24
CA GLY A 61 12.39 -13.21 -3.03
C GLY A 61 12.01 -11.85 -3.60
N GLU A 62 10.72 -11.53 -3.68
CA GLU A 62 10.30 -10.16 -3.92
C GLU A 62 10.11 -9.49 -2.56
N SER A 63 11.02 -8.59 -2.17
CA SER A 63 10.69 -7.64 -1.12
C SER A 63 9.54 -6.79 -1.64
N ALA A 64 8.30 -7.22 -1.35
CA ALA A 64 7.15 -6.36 -1.47
C ALA A 64 7.32 -5.28 -0.40
N THR A 65 7.85 -4.12 -0.78
CA THR A 65 7.70 -2.93 0.03
C THR A 65 6.23 -2.60 0.04
N VAL A 66 5.55 -2.82 1.17
CA VAL A 66 4.23 -2.24 1.41
C VAL A 66 4.45 -0.73 1.49
N GLN A 67 4.39 -0.07 0.34
CA GLN A 67 4.29 1.37 0.27
C GLN A 67 2.87 1.71 0.71
N THR A 68 2.71 2.21 1.93
CA THR A 68 1.48 2.91 2.27
C THR A 68 1.46 4.16 1.38
N PRO A 69 0.39 4.41 0.60
CA PRO A 69 0.29 5.63 -0.19
C PRO A 69 0.38 6.81 0.76
N SER A 70 1.54 7.46 0.80
CA SER A 70 1.81 8.54 1.73
C SER A 70 1.29 9.84 1.12
N VAL A 71 0.02 10.14 1.36
CA VAL A 71 -0.54 11.45 1.04
C VAL A 71 0.17 12.50 1.89
N THR A 72 0.68 13.56 1.25
CA THR A 72 1.35 14.67 1.93
C THR A 72 0.50 15.93 1.77
N ALA A 73 -0.08 16.42 2.86
CA ALA A 73 -0.86 17.65 2.86
C ALA A 73 0.05 18.89 2.80
N SER A 74 -0.38 19.88 2.02
CA SER A 74 0.15 21.24 2.02
C SER A 74 -0.97 22.20 2.40
N LEU A 75 -0.65 23.28 3.11
CA LEU A 75 -1.64 24.30 3.50
C LEU A 75 -1.00 25.68 3.52
N ILE A 76 -1.57 26.59 2.73
CA ILE A 76 -1.20 28.01 2.70
C ILE A 76 -2.45 28.84 2.94
N ALA A 77 -2.36 29.83 3.82
CA ALA A 77 -3.39 30.85 4.00
C ALA A 77 -3.00 32.12 3.23
N SER A 78 -3.99 32.80 2.63
CA SER A 78 -3.74 34.07 1.92
C SER A 78 -3.17 35.16 2.82
N HIS A 79 -3.47 35.10 4.12
CA HIS A 79 -2.97 36.02 5.13
C HIS A 79 -2.73 35.27 6.45
N ALA A 80 -1.63 35.59 7.14
CA ALA A 80 -1.34 35.04 8.48
C ALA A 80 -2.14 35.75 9.59
N SER A 81 -2.72 36.92 9.30
CA SER A 81 -3.53 37.69 10.24
C SER A 81 -4.51 38.57 9.46
N VAL A 82 -5.77 38.59 9.90
CA VAL A 82 -6.83 39.44 9.35
C VAL A 82 -7.68 40.01 10.47
N TYR A 83 -8.44 41.07 10.16
CA TYR A 83 -9.51 41.51 11.04
C TYR A 83 -10.70 40.55 10.96
N THR A 84 -11.50 40.48 12.03
CA THR A 84 -12.78 39.77 12.01
C THR A 84 -13.65 40.26 10.85
N LEU A 85 -14.45 39.35 10.29
CA LEU A 85 -15.31 39.55 9.11
C LEU A 85 -14.57 39.73 7.78
N ALA A 86 -13.23 39.72 7.77
CA ALA A 86 -12.47 39.62 6.53
C ALA A 86 -12.42 38.17 6.02
N THR A 87 -12.40 38.00 4.70
CA THR A 87 -12.28 36.69 4.06
C THR A 87 -10.81 36.25 3.98
N VAL A 88 -10.55 35.02 4.42
CA VAL A 88 -9.28 34.31 4.22
C VAL A 88 -9.50 33.21 3.20
N THR A 89 -8.52 32.99 2.33
CA THR A 89 -8.50 31.85 1.41
C THR A 89 -7.44 30.88 1.89
N PHE A 90 -7.82 29.63 2.06
CA PHE A 90 -6.91 28.51 2.29
C PHE A 90 -6.70 27.75 0.99
N ASP A 91 -5.45 27.36 0.75
CA ASP A 91 -5.01 26.65 -0.44
C ASP A 91 -4.17 25.43 -0.03
N ALA A 92 -4.71 24.25 -0.35
CA ALA A 92 -4.10 22.95 -0.18
C ALA A 92 -3.83 22.26 -1.54
N SER A 93 -3.96 22.98 -2.66
CA SER A 93 -3.74 22.44 -4.01
C SER A 93 -2.31 21.94 -4.24
N GLY A 94 -1.35 22.41 -3.44
CA GLY A 94 0.04 21.92 -3.44
C GLY A 94 0.24 20.56 -2.74
N SER A 95 -0.83 19.89 -2.30
CA SER A 95 -0.76 18.58 -1.66
C SER A 95 -0.37 17.49 -2.66
N LEU A 96 0.34 16.47 -2.18
CA LEU A 96 0.80 15.35 -3.02
C LEU A 96 -0.04 14.10 -2.73
N PRO A 97 -0.63 13.47 -3.75
CA PRO A 97 -1.49 12.29 -3.56
C PRO A 97 -0.72 10.99 -3.30
N GLY A 98 0.62 10.98 -3.30
CA GLY A 98 1.38 9.73 -3.36
C GLY A 98 1.13 9.00 -4.68
N ASP A 99 0.77 7.72 -4.61
CA ASP A 99 0.52 6.88 -5.79
C ASP A 99 -0.91 6.99 -6.36
N GLY A 100 -1.79 7.74 -5.68
CA GLY A 100 -3.19 7.91 -6.07
C GLY A 100 -3.50 9.25 -6.73
N VAL A 101 -4.78 9.62 -6.71
CA VAL A 101 -5.32 10.92 -7.10
C VAL A 101 -6.12 11.51 -5.94
N ILE A 102 -5.91 12.79 -5.62
CA ILE A 102 -6.68 13.47 -4.56
C ILE A 102 -8.16 13.48 -4.95
N THR A 103 -9.02 12.96 -4.06
CA THR A 103 -10.46 12.90 -4.26
C THR A 103 -11.18 14.06 -3.58
N PHE A 104 -10.77 14.43 -2.37
CA PHE A 104 -11.35 15.54 -1.62
C PHE A 104 -10.44 16.04 -0.50
N TYR A 105 -10.78 17.23 0.00
CA TYR A 105 -10.15 17.93 1.11
C TYR A 105 -11.18 18.13 2.21
N GLU A 106 -10.81 17.83 3.44
CA GLU A 106 -11.62 18.13 4.63
C GLU A 106 -10.89 19.20 5.44
N TRP A 107 -11.62 20.21 5.91
CA TRP A 107 -11.07 21.41 6.54
C TRP A 107 -11.58 21.54 7.96
N ASP A 108 -10.66 21.65 8.91
CA ASP A 108 -10.92 22.08 10.29
C ASP A 108 -10.55 23.56 10.33
N VAL A 109 -11.56 24.42 10.37
CA VAL A 109 -11.37 25.88 10.27
C VAL A 109 -11.38 26.57 11.61
N ASP A 110 -11.84 25.92 12.68
CA ASP A 110 -11.89 26.48 14.03
C ASP A 110 -10.84 25.89 15.00
N GLY A 111 -10.16 24.82 14.58
CA GLY A 111 -9.06 24.17 15.29
C GLY A 111 -9.51 23.26 16.43
N ASP A 112 -10.76 22.78 16.43
CA ASP A 112 -11.28 21.89 17.47
C ASP A 112 -11.01 20.39 17.21
N GLY A 113 -10.43 20.06 16.04
CA GLY A 113 -10.12 18.70 15.60
C GLY A 113 -11.25 18.00 14.84
N VAL A 114 -12.39 18.68 14.64
CA VAL A 114 -13.51 18.25 13.79
C VAL A 114 -13.39 18.95 12.44
N PHE A 115 -13.71 18.24 11.36
CA PHE A 115 -13.71 18.83 10.03
C PHE A 115 -15.08 19.45 9.73
N ASP A 116 -15.09 20.75 9.50
CA ASP A 116 -16.28 21.59 9.31
C ASP A 116 -16.74 21.68 7.86
N ALA A 117 -15.80 21.52 6.93
CA ALA A 117 -16.05 21.73 5.52
C ALA A 117 -15.31 20.73 4.63
N THR A 118 -15.82 20.56 3.42
CA THR A 118 -15.19 19.73 2.38
C THR A 118 -15.09 20.48 1.06
N SER A 119 -14.02 20.27 0.30
CA SER A 119 -13.90 20.77 -1.08
C SER A 119 -13.22 19.79 -2.01
N SER A 120 -13.39 19.97 -3.33
CA SER A 120 -12.74 19.17 -4.38
C SER A 120 -11.62 19.92 -5.10
N SER A 121 -11.59 21.25 -5.06
CA SER A 121 -10.61 22.09 -5.76
C SER A 121 -9.32 22.34 -4.97
N GLY A 122 -9.24 21.87 -3.73
CA GLY A 122 -8.11 22.15 -2.84
C GLY A 122 -8.08 23.57 -2.29
N THR A 123 -9.15 24.33 -2.46
CA THR A 123 -9.28 25.70 -1.93
C THR A 123 -10.53 25.84 -1.08
N LEU A 124 -10.47 26.72 -0.07
CA LEU A 124 -11.60 27.08 0.79
C LEU A 124 -11.54 28.56 1.14
N GLN A 125 -12.68 29.26 1.06
CA GLN A 125 -12.82 30.62 1.61
C GLN A 125 -13.56 30.54 2.94
N HIS A 126 -13.06 31.26 3.95
CA HIS A 126 -13.64 31.30 5.29
C HIS A 126 -13.61 32.72 5.86
N VAL A 127 -14.53 33.02 6.78
CA VAL A 127 -14.65 34.31 7.47
C VAL A 127 -14.73 34.06 8.97
N PHE A 128 -13.76 34.59 9.71
CA PHE A 128 -13.72 34.50 11.17
C PHE A 128 -14.55 35.63 11.81
N THR A 129 -15.54 35.27 12.62
CA THR A 129 -16.39 36.23 13.35
C THR A 129 -15.80 36.68 14.67
N ASP A 130 -15.08 35.78 15.33
CA ASP A 130 -14.47 36.01 16.63
C ASP A 130 -12.98 36.30 16.51
N ALA A 131 -12.47 37.16 17.39
CA ALA A 131 -11.06 37.46 17.45
C ALA A 131 -10.32 36.37 18.22
N GLY A 132 -9.18 35.92 17.71
CA GLY A 132 -8.37 34.90 18.36
C GLY A 132 -7.29 34.32 17.46
N VAL A 133 -6.49 33.42 18.03
CA VAL A 133 -5.58 32.57 17.26
C VAL A 133 -6.28 31.26 17.00
N VAL A 134 -6.35 30.85 15.74
CA VAL A 134 -7.00 29.62 15.29
C VAL A 134 -5.97 28.77 14.54
N PHE A 135 -5.96 27.47 14.81
CA PHE A 135 -5.06 26.51 14.16
C PHE A 135 -5.82 25.72 13.10
N VAL A 136 -5.90 26.28 11.90
CA VAL A 136 -6.58 25.64 10.76
C VAL A 136 -5.81 24.39 10.32
N GLN A 137 -6.53 23.30 10.10
CA GLN A 137 -5.97 22.05 9.59
C GLN A 137 -6.69 21.60 8.31
N VAL A 138 -6.00 20.80 7.50
CA VAL A 138 -6.57 20.16 6.32
C VAL A 138 -6.20 18.68 6.32
N ARG A 139 -7.18 17.83 6.00
CA ARG A 139 -6.97 16.43 5.65
C ARG A 139 -7.20 16.26 4.16
N VAL A 140 -6.31 15.50 3.54
CA VAL A 140 -6.33 15.22 2.11
C VAL A 140 -6.53 13.72 1.95
N THR A 141 -7.54 13.34 1.17
CA THR A 141 -7.86 11.94 0.89
C THR A 141 -7.62 11.68 -0.60
N ASN A 142 -7.03 10.53 -0.92
CA ASN A 142 -6.87 10.05 -2.29
C ASN A 142 -7.73 8.78 -2.52
N ASP A 143 -7.76 8.30 -3.75
CA ASP A 143 -8.48 7.08 -4.14
C ASP A 143 -7.82 5.76 -3.71
N LEU A 144 -6.64 5.81 -3.09
CA LEU A 144 -5.88 4.65 -2.61
C LEU A 144 -5.71 4.62 -1.08
N SER A 145 -6.41 5.49 -0.36
CA SER A 145 -6.29 5.67 1.10
C SER A 145 -7.28 4.85 1.92
#